data_AF-A0A956HS88-F1
#
_entry.id   AF-A0A956HS88-F1
#
_cell.length_a   1.000
_cell.length_b   1.000
_cell.length_c   1.000
_cell.angle_alpha   90.00
_cell.angle_beta   90.00
_cell.angle_gamma   90.00
#
_symmetry.space_group_name_H-M   'P 1'
#
loop_
_entity.id
_entity.type
_entity.pdbx_description
1 polymer ?
#
loop_
_entity_poly.entity_id
_entity_poly.type
_entity_poly.pdbx_seq_one_letter_code
_entity_poly.pdbx_strand_id
1 'polypeptide(L)'
;MRLPLRHRLPARPGPPARCRHLELLAEAARGLALGPAAESLATARGRGRHGNALQWHLGLESHDGEPAPDWEGRIEIKLISVWQRADGTLANDRIKVCEVGVDPWRKLGNVLFVFADRLTRVVLGHRFFHLGEQSLARLGRSWTLDPHFERPALMVESRDGPEGMTPAYYLSRRWLVDEGLLPTTPVALGYRFDANWWQAIRSEFAGRHPLITLARLDRGQQTPCPRCHGALRVDLDRVFEAGWAPAHHGMPLGDPCALRGHAVIDPRRLPEPAACS
;
A
#
# COMPACT_ATOMS: atom_id res chain seq x y z
N MET A 1 -11.77 -5.59 17.98
CA MET A 1 -11.87 -6.96 18.53
C MET A 1 -11.54 -7.97 17.42
N ARG A 2 -10.84 -9.06 17.74
CA ARG A 2 -10.63 -10.16 16.78
C ARG A 2 -11.70 -11.23 16.99
N LEU A 3 -12.21 -11.78 15.90
CA LEU A 3 -13.32 -12.72 15.89
C LEU A 3 -12.87 -14.03 15.22
N PRO A 4 -13.50 -15.17 15.59
CA PRO A 4 -13.26 -16.42 14.89
C PRO A 4 -13.65 -16.32 13.41
N LEU A 5 -13.04 -17.17 12.59
CA LEU A 5 -13.37 -17.27 11.18
C LEU A 5 -14.82 -17.72 10.98
N ARG A 6 -15.47 -17.26 9.90
CA ARG A 6 -16.89 -17.57 9.59
C ARG A 6 -17.04 -18.55 8.43
N HIS A 7 -16.12 -18.54 7.46
CA HIS A 7 -16.19 -19.37 6.26
C HIS A 7 -15.37 -20.65 6.39
N ARG A 8 -16.03 -21.80 6.35
CA ARG A 8 -15.38 -23.12 6.47
C ARG A 8 -14.22 -23.24 5.47
N LEU A 9 -13.13 -23.84 5.94
CA LEU A 9 -11.98 -24.16 5.09
C LEU A 9 -12.41 -25.10 3.94
N PRO A 10 -12.06 -24.81 2.67
CA PRO A 10 -12.32 -25.72 1.58
C PRO A 10 -11.49 -26.99 1.71
N ALA A 11 -12.03 -28.12 1.23
CA ALA A 11 -11.35 -29.41 1.28
C ALA A 11 -10.09 -29.46 0.39
N ARG A 12 -10.05 -28.67 -0.69
CA ARG A 12 -8.94 -28.59 -1.64
C ARG A 12 -8.78 -27.15 -2.14
N PRO A 13 -7.56 -26.76 -2.56
CA PRO A 13 -7.34 -25.53 -3.32
C PRO A 13 -8.24 -25.42 -4.55
N GLY A 14 -8.55 -24.17 -4.92
CA GLY A 14 -9.09 -23.89 -6.25
C GLY A 14 -8.04 -24.10 -7.35
N PRO A 15 -8.43 -24.12 -8.63
CA PRO A 15 -7.47 -24.22 -9.71
C PRO A 15 -6.56 -22.98 -9.77
N PRO A 16 -5.27 -23.14 -10.15
CA PRO A 16 -4.40 -22.00 -10.41
C PRO A 16 -4.94 -21.21 -11.60
N ALA A 17 -4.99 -19.90 -11.45
CA ALA A 17 -5.26 -18.95 -12.52
C ALA A 17 -4.09 -17.97 -12.57
N ARG A 18 -3.60 -17.63 -13.76
CA ARG A 18 -2.53 -16.67 -13.97
C ARG A 18 -2.77 -15.97 -15.30
N CYS A 19 -2.46 -14.67 -15.39
CA CYS A 19 -2.67 -13.88 -16.59
C CYS A 19 -1.40 -13.11 -16.93
N ARG A 20 -0.77 -13.46 -18.06
CA ARG A 20 0.47 -12.81 -18.50
C ARG A 20 0.26 -11.33 -18.80
N HIS A 21 -0.88 -10.96 -19.38
CA HIS A 21 -1.20 -9.57 -19.67
C HIS A 21 -1.28 -8.73 -18.40
N LEU A 22 -1.99 -9.22 -17.37
CA LEU A 22 -2.08 -8.55 -16.07
C LEU A 22 -0.71 -8.38 -15.41
N GLU A 23 0.18 -9.37 -15.50
CA GLU A 23 1.55 -9.25 -14.98
C GLU A 23 2.38 -8.23 -15.75
N LEU A 24 2.21 -8.12 -17.07
CA LEU A 24 2.87 -7.10 -17.88
C LEU A 24 2.39 -5.69 -17.47
N LEU A 25 1.09 -5.51 -17.24
CA LEU A 25 0.55 -4.26 -16.71
C LEU A 25 1.12 -3.93 -15.32
N ALA A 26 1.22 -4.94 -14.45
CA ALA A 26 1.77 -4.79 -13.11
C ALA A 26 3.28 -4.47 -13.11
N GLU A 27 4.05 -5.03 -14.06
CA GLU A 27 5.45 -4.68 -14.26
C GLU A 27 5.59 -3.24 -14.79
N ALA A 28 4.77 -2.87 -15.78
CA ALA A 28 4.76 -1.51 -16.33
C ALA A 28 4.36 -0.46 -15.28
N ALA A 29 3.56 -0.84 -14.29
CA ALA A 29 3.19 0.04 -13.18
C ALA A 29 4.34 0.31 -12.19
N ARG A 30 5.46 -0.42 -12.24
CA ARG A 30 6.61 -0.15 -11.37
C ARG A 30 7.13 1.27 -11.57
N GLY A 31 7.44 1.97 -10.48
CA GLY A 31 7.87 3.38 -10.48
C GLY A 31 6.72 4.39 -10.57
N LEU A 32 5.48 3.93 -10.79
CA LEU A 32 4.33 4.81 -10.87
C LEU A 32 3.88 5.29 -9.48
N ALA A 33 3.71 6.61 -9.33
CA ALA A 33 3.15 7.23 -8.13
C ALA A 33 1.61 7.16 -8.16
N LEU A 34 1.01 6.47 -7.18
CA LEU A 34 -0.45 6.30 -7.11
C LEU A 34 -1.19 7.54 -6.58
N GLY A 35 -0.47 8.51 -6.00
CA GLY A 35 -1.05 9.71 -5.38
C GLY A 35 -1.93 10.54 -6.33
N PRO A 36 -1.41 10.99 -7.48
CA PRO A 36 -2.18 11.78 -8.45
C PRO A 36 -3.48 11.10 -8.90
N ALA A 37 -3.43 9.83 -9.28
CA ALA A 37 -4.63 9.09 -9.67
C ALA A 37 -5.61 8.93 -8.49
N ALA A 38 -5.11 8.67 -7.27
CA ALA A 38 -5.96 8.57 -6.09
C ALA A 38 -6.68 9.88 -5.73
N GLU A 39 -6.09 11.04 -6.06
CA GLU A 39 -6.70 12.36 -5.90
C GLU A 39 -7.80 12.62 -6.94
N SER A 40 -7.64 12.13 -8.16
CA SER A 40 -8.65 12.25 -9.22
C SER A 40 -9.83 11.30 -9.06
N LEU A 41 -9.61 10.11 -8.49
CA LEU A 41 -10.62 9.03 -8.44
C LEU A 41 -11.51 9.04 -7.19
N ALA A 42 -11.03 9.59 -6.08
CA ALA A 42 -11.75 9.53 -4.81
C ALA A 42 -11.97 10.91 -4.20
N THR A 43 -13.11 11.10 -3.53
CA THR A 43 -13.22 12.17 -2.52
C THR A 43 -12.09 11.97 -1.51
N ALA A 44 -11.37 13.04 -1.13
CA ALA A 44 -10.04 13.03 -0.50
C ALA A 44 -9.87 12.19 0.79
N ARG A 45 -10.91 11.54 1.30
CA ARG A 45 -10.96 10.74 2.55
C ARG A 45 -11.38 9.27 2.37
N GLY A 46 -11.57 8.78 1.14
CA GLY A 46 -11.95 7.38 0.90
C GLY A 46 -10.89 6.37 1.39
N ARG A 47 -11.32 5.36 2.16
CA ARG A 47 -10.53 4.13 2.36
C ARG A 47 -10.37 3.44 0.99
N GLY A 48 -9.30 2.69 0.78
CA GLY A 48 -9.07 1.99 -0.48
C GLY A 48 -8.56 2.84 -1.65
N ARG A 49 -8.55 4.18 -1.57
CA ARG A 49 -8.24 5.08 -2.71
C ARG A 49 -7.00 4.74 -3.55
N HIS A 50 -5.90 4.30 -2.93
CA HIS A 50 -4.68 3.95 -3.67
C HIS A 50 -4.78 2.56 -4.32
N GLY A 51 -5.57 1.65 -3.72
CA GLY A 51 -5.95 0.39 -4.37
C GLY A 51 -6.81 0.65 -5.61
N ASN A 52 -7.76 1.58 -5.50
CA ASN A 52 -8.59 1.98 -6.64
C ASN A 52 -7.76 2.67 -7.73
N ALA A 53 -6.80 3.52 -7.34
CA ALA A 53 -5.85 4.12 -8.27
C ALA A 53 -5.02 3.06 -9.01
N LEU A 54 -4.54 2.03 -8.31
CA LEU A 54 -3.86 0.91 -8.95
C LEU A 54 -4.79 0.18 -9.93
N GLN A 55 -6.02 -0.16 -9.51
CA GLN A 55 -7.00 -0.82 -10.38
C GLN A 55 -7.27 -0.01 -11.65
N TRP A 56 -7.43 1.31 -11.53
CA TRP A 56 -7.58 2.21 -12.67
C TRP A 56 -6.38 2.17 -13.62
N HIS A 57 -5.15 2.18 -13.09
CA HIS A 57 -3.93 2.03 -13.91
C HIS A 57 -3.85 0.68 -14.64
N LEU A 58 -4.50 -0.36 -14.10
CA LEU A 58 -4.60 -1.68 -14.72
C LEU A 58 -5.80 -1.79 -15.67
N GLY A 59 -6.53 -0.70 -15.93
CA GLY A 59 -7.68 -0.67 -16.83
C GLY A 59 -8.98 -1.21 -16.22
N LEU A 60 -9.07 -1.28 -14.90
CA LEU A 60 -10.25 -1.77 -14.18
C LEU A 60 -11.09 -0.61 -13.62
N GLU A 61 -12.39 -0.86 -13.49
CA GLU A 61 -13.25 -0.03 -12.65
C GLU A 61 -12.95 -0.30 -11.16
N SER A 62 -13.41 0.61 -10.29
CA SER A 62 -13.23 0.46 -8.83
C SER A 62 -14.19 -0.60 -8.28
N HIS A 63 -13.68 -1.74 -7.83
CA HIS A 63 -14.49 -2.89 -7.37
C HIS A 63 -14.42 -3.13 -5.85
N ASP A 64 -14.43 -2.05 -5.06
CA ASP A 64 -14.22 -2.17 -3.60
C ASP A 64 -15.41 -2.90 -2.93
N GLY A 65 -15.14 -4.07 -2.33
CA GLY A 65 -16.13 -4.87 -1.61
C GLY A 65 -16.87 -5.93 -2.41
N GLU A 66 -16.61 -6.07 -3.72
CA GLU A 66 -17.27 -7.06 -4.56
C GLU A 66 -16.91 -8.51 -4.18
N PRO A 67 -17.88 -9.46 -4.22
CA PRO A 67 -17.61 -10.86 -3.87
C PRO A 67 -16.66 -11.57 -4.84
N ALA A 68 -16.68 -11.19 -6.11
CA ALA A 68 -15.84 -11.80 -7.14
C ALA A 68 -14.41 -11.24 -7.11
N PRO A 69 -13.37 -12.05 -7.41
CA PRO A 69 -12.02 -11.54 -7.62
C PRO A 69 -11.94 -10.51 -8.75
N ASP A 70 -11.05 -9.53 -8.60
CA ASP A 70 -11.00 -8.32 -9.44
C ASP A 70 -10.83 -8.60 -10.94
N TRP A 71 -9.87 -9.44 -11.32
CA TRP A 71 -9.55 -9.71 -12.73
C TRP A 71 -10.28 -10.94 -13.22
N GLU A 72 -11.24 -10.72 -14.15
CA GLU A 72 -12.05 -11.75 -14.80
C GLU A 72 -12.76 -12.70 -13.82
N GLY A 73 -13.01 -12.26 -12.58
CA GLY A 73 -13.62 -13.10 -11.54
C GLY A 73 -12.72 -14.23 -11.01
N ARG A 74 -11.40 -14.20 -11.29
CA ARG A 74 -10.47 -15.31 -10.99
C ARG A 74 -9.19 -14.93 -10.25
N ILE A 75 -8.71 -13.69 -10.39
CA ILE A 75 -7.48 -13.21 -9.73
C ILE A 75 -7.81 -11.96 -8.92
N GLU A 76 -7.49 -11.96 -7.64
CA GLU A 76 -7.61 -10.79 -6.76
C GLU A 76 -6.37 -9.91 -6.87
N ILE A 77 -6.52 -8.59 -6.82
CA ILE A 77 -5.42 -7.64 -6.82
C ILE A 77 -5.33 -6.98 -5.45
N LYS A 78 -4.18 -7.13 -4.78
CA LYS A 78 -3.96 -6.56 -3.45
C LYS A 78 -2.77 -5.62 -3.43
N LEU A 79 -3.05 -4.34 -3.19
CA LEU A 79 -2.02 -3.35 -2.90
C LEU A 79 -1.52 -3.52 -1.46
N ILE A 80 -0.22 -3.76 -1.30
CA ILE A 80 0.47 -3.89 -0.02
C ILE A 80 1.38 -2.69 0.18
N SER A 81 1.18 -1.99 1.30
CA SER A 81 2.11 -0.94 1.73
C SER A 81 3.32 -1.57 2.39
N VAL A 82 4.52 -1.31 1.86
CA VAL A 82 5.78 -1.79 2.41
C VAL A 82 6.71 -0.62 2.73
N TRP A 83 7.64 -0.83 3.66
CA TRP A 83 8.68 0.12 3.99
C TRP A 83 9.92 -0.58 4.50
N GLN A 84 11.06 0.11 4.44
CA GLN A 84 12.31 -0.43 4.97
C GLN A 84 12.45 -0.12 6.46
N ARG A 85 12.83 -1.13 7.24
CA ARG A 85 13.21 -1.01 8.64
C ARG A 85 14.68 -0.60 8.79
N ALA A 86 15.07 -0.19 9.98
CA ALA A 86 16.45 0.17 10.29
C ALA A 86 17.48 -0.95 10.04
N ASP A 87 17.06 -2.22 10.15
CA ASP A 87 17.89 -3.42 9.89
C ASP A 87 17.96 -3.81 8.39
N GLY A 88 17.37 -3.00 7.51
CA GLY A 88 17.36 -3.24 6.07
C GLY A 88 16.25 -4.17 5.58
N THR A 89 15.51 -4.84 6.47
CA THR A 89 14.38 -5.71 6.11
C THR A 89 13.13 -4.91 5.73
N LEU A 90 12.24 -5.52 4.95
CA LEU A 90 10.93 -4.93 4.64
C LEU A 90 9.90 -5.26 5.72
N ALA A 91 9.09 -4.26 6.04
CA ALA A 91 7.90 -4.41 6.86
C ALA A 91 6.65 -4.02 6.07
N ASN A 92 5.52 -4.56 6.48
CA ASN A 92 4.22 -4.29 5.92
C ASN A 92 3.13 -4.33 7.01
N ASP A 93 1.99 -3.71 6.71
CA ASP A 93 0.78 -3.88 7.52
C ASP A 93 0.10 -5.21 7.16
N ARG A 94 -0.74 -5.70 8.07
CA ARG A 94 -1.72 -6.75 7.74
C ARG A 94 -2.60 -6.32 6.56
N ILE A 95 -3.11 -7.28 5.81
CA ILE A 95 -3.87 -7.00 4.57
C ILE A 95 -5.36 -7.34 4.79
N LYS A 96 -6.27 -6.42 4.44
CA LYS A 96 -7.71 -6.74 4.34
C LYS A 96 -7.91 -7.68 3.13
N VAL A 97 -8.47 -8.86 3.37
CA VAL A 97 -8.82 -9.81 2.31
C VAL A 97 -10.16 -9.41 1.71
N CYS A 98 -11.21 -9.48 2.52
CA CYS A 98 -12.58 -9.15 2.14
C CYS A 98 -13.42 -8.91 3.38
N GLU A 99 -14.65 -8.42 3.19
CA GLU A 99 -15.62 -8.28 4.28
C GLU A 99 -16.11 -9.65 4.76
N VAL A 100 -16.64 -9.71 5.98
CA VAL A 100 -16.98 -11.00 6.61
C VAL A 100 -18.05 -11.79 5.85
N GLY A 101 -18.90 -11.12 5.06
CA GLY A 101 -19.94 -11.74 4.24
C GLY A 101 -19.42 -12.31 2.91
N VAL A 102 -18.16 -12.06 2.56
CA VAL A 102 -17.52 -12.55 1.33
C VAL A 102 -16.59 -13.72 1.66
N ASP A 103 -16.62 -14.76 0.83
CA ASP A 103 -15.75 -15.93 0.99
C ASP A 103 -14.26 -15.56 0.80
N PRO A 104 -13.43 -15.61 1.87
CA PRO A 104 -12.03 -15.25 1.80
C PRO A 104 -11.23 -16.27 0.98
N TRP A 105 -11.67 -17.52 0.88
CA TRP A 105 -10.93 -18.56 0.17
C TRP A 105 -10.96 -18.34 -1.33
N ARG A 106 -12.10 -17.87 -1.85
CA ARG A 106 -12.21 -17.43 -3.25
C ARG A 106 -11.31 -16.24 -3.55
N LYS A 107 -11.25 -15.26 -2.64
CA LYS A 107 -10.40 -14.06 -2.76
C LYS A 107 -8.90 -14.36 -2.63
N LEU A 108 -8.52 -15.40 -1.88
CA LEU A 108 -7.13 -15.80 -1.68
C LEU A 108 -6.63 -16.85 -2.69
N GLY A 109 -7.52 -17.46 -3.47
CA GLY A 109 -7.18 -18.56 -4.38
C GLY A 109 -6.06 -18.21 -5.37
N ASN A 110 -6.15 -17.04 -6.00
CA ASN A 110 -5.13 -16.48 -6.88
C ASN A 110 -5.04 -14.99 -6.62
N VAL A 111 -3.85 -14.48 -6.32
CA VAL A 111 -3.65 -13.10 -5.91
C VAL A 111 -2.45 -12.51 -6.63
N LEU A 112 -2.65 -11.36 -7.28
CA LEU A 112 -1.57 -10.46 -7.67
C LEU A 112 -1.32 -9.48 -6.52
N PHE A 113 -0.22 -9.68 -5.80
CA PHE A 113 0.25 -8.70 -4.83
C PHE A 113 1.03 -7.62 -5.54
N VAL A 114 0.63 -6.36 -5.36
CA VAL A 114 1.38 -5.19 -5.84
C VAL A 114 1.90 -4.45 -4.62
N PHE A 115 3.20 -4.20 -4.59
CA PHE A 115 3.85 -3.54 -3.46
C PHE A 115 4.02 -2.06 -3.77
N ALA A 116 3.64 -1.19 -2.84
CA ALA A 116 3.92 0.23 -2.92
C ALA A 116 4.60 0.72 -1.65
N ASP A 117 5.49 1.68 -1.82
CA ASP A 117 6.15 2.34 -0.70
C ASP A 117 5.12 3.04 0.20
N ARG A 118 5.25 2.87 1.52
CA ARG A 118 4.27 3.37 2.50
C ARG A 118 4.17 4.89 2.50
N LEU A 119 5.29 5.57 2.27
CA LEU A 119 5.41 7.02 2.38
C LEU A 119 4.95 7.72 1.11
N THR A 120 5.47 7.26 -0.03
CA THR A 120 5.32 7.90 -1.35
C THR A 120 4.16 7.34 -2.17
N ARG A 121 3.72 6.12 -1.85
CA ARG A 121 2.74 5.36 -2.64
C ARG A 121 3.20 5.08 -4.07
N VAL A 122 4.51 5.07 -4.31
CA VAL A 122 5.09 4.61 -5.57
C VAL A 122 5.12 3.08 -5.60
N VAL A 123 4.71 2.50 -6.72
CA VAL A 123 4.73 1.06 -6.94
C VAL A 123 6.17 0.57 -7.05
N LEU A 124 6.52 -0.43 -6.24
CA LEU A 124 7.86 -1.00 -6.16
C LEU A 124 8.01 -2.26 -7.03
N GLY A 125 6.90 -2.96 -7.27
CA GLY A 125 6.86 -4.19 -8.05
C GLY A 125 5.68 -5.05 -7.65
N HIS A 126 5.67 -6.29 -8.12
CA HIS A 126 4.56 -7.22 -7.90
C HIS A 126 5.03 -8.65 -7.64
N ARG A 127 4.13 -9.48 -7.13
CA ARG A 127 4.32 -10.93 -7.01
C ARG A 127 2.99 -11.66 -7.19
N PHE A 128 3.00 -12.65 -8.06
CA PHE A 128 1.86 -13.56 -8.21
C PHE A 128 1.90 -14.64 -7.13
N PHE A 129 0.73 -14.97 -6.58
CA PHE A 129 0.55 -16.02 -5.59
C PHE A 129 -0.67 -16.88 -5.92
N HIS A 130 -0.52 -18.19 -5.72
CA HIS A 130 -1.60 -19.16 -5.77
C HIS A 130 -1.69 -19.90 -4.43
N LEU A 131 -2.89 -20.00 -3.88
CA LEU A 131 -3.14 -20.70 -2.62
C LEU A 131 -3.12 -22.23 -2.83
N GLY A 132 -1.92 -22.81 -2.87
CA GLY A 132 -1.74 -24.26 -2.95
C GLY A 132 -2.06 -25.00 -1.64
N GLU A 133 -1.94 -26.32 -1.65
CA GLU A 133 -2.33 -27.19 -0.53
C GLU A 133 -1.62 -26.85 0.78
N GLN A 134 -0.30 -26.63 0.74
CA GLN A 134 0.48 -26.32 1.94
C GLN A 134 0.05 -24.98 2.55
N SER A 135 -0.09 -23.94 1.72
CA SER A 135 -0.49 -22.61 2.17
C SER A 135 -1.94 -22.61 2.68
N LEU A 136 -2.84 -23.36 2.03
CA LEU A 136 -4.21 -23.59 2.50
C LEU A 136 -4.24 -24.27 3.87
N ALA A 137 -3.47 -25.35 4.06
CA ALA A 137 -3.35 -26.02 5.35
C ALA A 137 -2.79 -25.09 6.44
N ARG A 138 -1.80 -24.26 6.09
CA ARG A 138 -1.23 -23.26 7.02
C ARG A 138 -2.25 -22.21 7.44
N LEU A 139 -3.03 -21.67 6.50
CA LEU A 139 -4.11 -20.73 6.81
C LEU A 139 -5.23 -21.40 7.61
N GLY A 140 -5.59 -22.64 7.24
CA GLY A 140 -6.64 -23.43 7.87
C GLY A 140 -6.41 -23.69 9.35
N ARG A 141 -5.15 -23.79 9.81
CA ARG A 141 -4.83 -23.85 11.25
C ARG A 141 -5.39 -22.66 12.03
N SER A 142 -5.57 -21.50 11.40
CA SER A 142 -6.16 -20.32 12.05
C SER A 142 -7.61 -20.54 12.50
N TRP A 143 -8.30 -21.55 11.95
CA TRP A 143 -9.67 -21.90 12.31
C TRP A 143 -9.81 -22.36 13.76
N THR A 144 -8.78 -23.00 14.31
CA THR A 144 -8.80 -23.58 15.65
C THR A 144 -8.11 -22.72 16.71
N LEU A 145 -7.60 -21.53 16.32
CA LEU A 145 -6.88 -20.65 17.23
C LEU A 145 -7.82 -19.61 17.83
N ASP A 146 -7.61 -19.27 19.11
CA ASP A 146 -8.26 -18.13 19.73
C ASP A 146 -7.51 -16.84 19.34
N PRO A 147 -8.11 -15.96 18.52
CA PRO A 147 -7.41 -14.78 18.05
C PRO A 147 -7.13 -13.73 19.15
N HIS A 148 -7.72 -13.86 20.35
CA HIS A 148 -7.47 -12.98 21.50
C HIS A 148 -6.12 -13.26 22.16
N PHE A 149 -5.77 -14.53 22.32
CA PHE A 149 -4.53 -14.96 22.98
C PHE A 149 -3.45 -15.34 21.97
N GLU A 150 -3.84 -15.79 20.79
CA GLU A 150 -2.94 -16.30 19.78
C GLU A 150 -2.71 -15.31 18.64
N ARG A 151 -1.81 -15.69 17.72
CA ARG A 151 -1.43 -14.88 16.55
C ARG A 151 -1.74 -15.64 15.26
N PRO A 152 -3.02 -15.85 14.93
CA PRO A 152 -3.43 -16.57 13.73
C PRO A 152 -2.95 -15.89 12.45
N ALA A 153 -2.80 -16.68 11.39
CA ALA A 153 -2.39 -16.20 10.07
C ALA A 153 -3.55 -15.50 9.34
N LEU A 154 -4.77 -16.00 9.50
CA LEU A 154 -6.01 -15.41 9.01
C LEU A 154 -6.93 -15.13 10.21
N MET A 155 -7.53 -13.95 10.26
CA MET A 155 -8.38 -13.54 11.38
C MET A 155 -9.50 -12.62 10.90
N VAL A 156 -10.64 -12.62 11.59
CA VAL A 156 -11.64 -11.58 11.40
C VAL A 156 -11.36 -10.46 12.39
N GLU A 157 -11.37 -9.23 11.93
CA GLU A 157 -11.32 -8.08 12.82
C GLU A 157 -12.47 -7.13 12.54
N SER A 158 -13.09 -6.67 13.63
CA SER A 158 -14.02 -5.56 13.57
C SER A 158 -13.30 -4.26 13.93
N ARG A 159 -13.47 -3.26 13.07
CA ARG A 159 -13.04 -1.88 13.30
C ARG A 159 -14.28 -1.00 13.37
N ASP A 160 -14.33 -0.15 14.39
CA ASP A 160 -15.38 0.86 14.52
C ASP A 160 -15.24 1.88 13.40
N GLY A 161 -16.34 2.15 12.70
CA GLY A 161 -16.48 3.20 11.71
C GLY A 161 -17.66 4.11 12.02
N PRO A 162 -17.79 5.25 11.31
CA PRO A 162 -18.91 6.18 11.47
C PRO A 162 -20.28 5.54 11.27
N GLU A 163 -20.33 4.48 10.46
CA GLU A 163 -21.55 3.72 10.11
C GLU A 163 -21.69 2.42 10.92
N GLY A 164 -20.85 2.23 11.95
CA GLY A 164 -20.85 1.04 12.80
C GLY A 164 -19.67 0.10 12.55
N MET A 165 -19.81 -1.13 13.05
CA MET A 165 -18.77 -2.16 13.00
C MET A 165 -18.81 -2.92 11.67
N THR A 166 -17.76 -2.81 10.86
CA THR A 166 -17.61 -3.59 9.62
C THR A 166 -16.52 -4.67 9.80
N PRO A 167 -16.89 -5.90 10.19
CA PRO A 167 -15.95 -7.00 10.32
C PRO A 167 -15.40 -7.44 8.96
N ALA A 168 -14.10 -7.70 8.90
CA ALA A 168 -13.43 -8.14 7.68
C ALA A 168 -12.34 -9.18 7.99
N TYR A 169 -12.04 -10.03 7.01
CA TYR A 169 -10.91 -10.94 7.04
C TYR A 169 -9.61 -10.18 6.84
N TYR A 170 -8.60 -10.51 7.64
CA TYR A 170 -7.25 -9.98 7.52
C TYR A 170 -6.21 -11.10 7.50
N LEU A 171 -5.26 -11.00 6.57
CA LEU A 171 -4.03 -11.77 6.60
C LEU A 171 -2.99 -11.09 7.48
N SER A 172 -2.38 -11.86 8.37
CA SER A 172 -1.32 -11.36 9.24
C SER A 172 -0.06 -11.02 8.44
N ARG A 173 0.68 -10.01 8.90
CA ARG A 173 1.97 -9.68 8.29
C ARG A 173 2.96 -10.85 8.34
N ARG A 174 2.91 -11.67 9.40
CA ARG A 174 3.85 -12.80 9.57
C ARG A 174 3.66 -13.82 8.47
N TRP A 175 2.41 -14.11 8.11
CA TRP A 175 2.11 -15.08 7.05
C TRP A 175 2.69 -14.67 5.70
N LEU A 176 2.66 -13.38 5.34
CA LEU A 176 3.26 -12.88 4.09
C LEU A 176 4.78 -13.07 4.07
N VAL A 177 5.43 -12.95 5.23
CA VAL A 177 6.87 -13.22 5.38
C VAL A 177 7.13 -14.73 5.26
N ASP A 178 6.37 -15.55 5.99
CA ASP A 178 6.53 -17.01 6.03
C ASP A 178 6.29 -17.67 4.65
N GLU A 179 5.40 -17.11 3.84
CA GLU A 179 5.15 -17.54 2.45
C GLU A 179 6.16 -16.97 1.45
N GLY A 180 7.13 -16.17 1.92
CA GLY A 180 8.12 -15.52 1.06
C GLY A 180 7.45 -14.64 0.02
N LEU A 181 6.39 -13.90 0.37
CA LEU A 181 5.66 -13.04 -0.56
C LEU A 181 6.25 -11.64 -0.64
N LEU A 182 6.94 -11.18 0.40
CA LEU A 182 7.62 -9.90 0.36
C LEU A 182 8.82 -9.98 -0.62
N PRO A 183 9.11 -8.90 -1.37
CA PRO A 183 10.30 -8.82 -2.20
C PRO A 183 11.57 -9.21 -1.41
N THR A 184 12.42 -10.05 -2.01
CA THR A 184 13.58 -10.67 -1.35
C THR A 184 14.85 -9.83 -1.48
N THR A 185 15.04 -9.19 -2.63
CA THR A 185 15.95 -8.05 -2.72
C THR A 185 15.18 -6.81 -2.28
N PRO A 186 15.80 -5.83 -1.61
CA PRO A 186 15.15 -4.56 -1.26
C PRO A 186 14.77 -3.69 -2.47
N VAL A 187 14.67 -4.28 -3.68
CA VAL A 187 14.91 -3.70 -5.01
C VAL A 187 14.32 -2.29 -5.10
N ALA A 188 15.19 -1.27 -5.12
CA ALA A 188 14.87 0.15 -5.27
C ALA A 188 14.08 0.83 -4.12
N LEU A 189 14.25 0.31 -2.90
CA LEU A 189 14.18 0.96 -1.58
C LEU A 189 13.03 1.96 -1.37
N GLY A 190 11.84 1.43 -1.14
CA GLY A 190 10.84 2.17 -0.35
C GLY A 190 11.50 2.83 0.87
N TYR A 191 11.07 4.03 1.19
CA TYR A 191 11.75 4.89 2.16
C TYR A 191 11.94 4.17 3.49
N ARG A 192 13.11 4.40 4.10
CA ARG A 192 13.28 4.08 5.52
C ARG A 192 12.20 4.84 6.29
N PHE A 193 11.31 4.07 6.89
CA PHE A 193 10.18 4.59 7.63
C PHE A 193 10.09 3.81 8.93
N ASP A 194 10.69 4.36 9.98
CA ASP A 194 10.54 3.84 11.33
C ASP A 194 9.95 4.92 12.24
N ALA A 195 9.60 4.52 13.47
CA ALA A 195 8.98 5.43 14.43
C ALA A 195 9.87 6.65 14.71
N ASN A 196 11.20 6.48 14.70
CA ASN A 196 12.16 7.55 14.96
C ASN A 196 12.20 8.54 13.79
N TRP A 197 12.23 8.05 12.55
CA TRP A 197 12.15 8.89 11.36
C TRP A 197 10.84 9.69 11.34
N TRP A 198 9.71 9.04 11.63
CA TRP A 198 8.41 9.72 11.68
C TRP A 198 8.32 10.74 12.81
N GLN A 199 8.92 10.43 13.97
CA GLN A 199 8.99 11.36 15.09
C GLN A 199 9.86 12.58 14.74
N ALA A 200 11.04 12.38 14.14
CA ALA A 200 11.92 13.46 13.70
C ALA A 200 11.20 14.43 12.76
N ILE A 201 10.49 13.91 11.76
CA ILE A 201 9.69 14.74 10.85
C ILE A 201 8.56 15.46 11.57
N ARG A 202 7.81 14.79 12.45
CA ARG A 202 6.72 15.42 13.19
C ARG A 202 7.21 16.52 14.12
N SER A 203 8.41 16.39 14.69
CA SER A 203 9.01 17.42 15.54
C SER A 203 9.19 18.75 14.80
N GLU A 204 9.53 18.73 13.51
CA GLU A 204 9.61 19.92 12.65
C GLU A 204 8.26 20.65 12.48
N PHE A 205 7.15 19.94 12.71
CA PHE A 205 5.79 20.45 12.46
C PHE A 205 4.90 20.40 13.71
N ALA A 206 5.48 20.63 14.89
CA ALA A 206 4.76 20.68 16.17
C ALA A 206 3.89 19.43 16.42
N GLY A 207 4.37 18.26 16.00
CA GLY A 207 3.67 16.99 16.15
C GLY A 207 2.64 16.70 15.05
N ARG A 208 2.45 17.55 14.04
CA ARG A 208 1.47 17.31 12.95
C ARG A 208 2.06 16.45 11.83
N HIS A 209 1.21 15.73 11.11
CA HIS A 209 1.63 14.96 9.93
C HIS A 209 1.81 15.89 8.72
N PRO A 210 3.01 15.95 8.11
CA PRO A 210 3.19 16.76 6.92
C PRO A 210 2.58 16.10 5.69
N LEU A 211 2.34 16.91 4.66
CA LEU A 211 2.13 16.42 3.31
C LEU A 211 3.48 16.01 2.71
N ILE A 212 3.52 14.86 2.04
CA ILE A 212 4.73 14.32 1.43
C ILE A 212 4.69 14.62 -0.07
N THR A 213 5.80 15.15 -0.59
CA THR A 213 5.95 15.50 -2.00
C THR A 213 7.26 14.94 -2.56
N LEU A 214 7.22 14.34 -3.75
CA LEU A 214 8.44 13.92 -4.45
C LEU A 214 9.16 15.17 -4.99
N ALA A 215 10.46 15.29 -4.73
CA ALA A 215 11.28 16.36 -5.33
C ALA A 215 11.23 16.25 -6.86
N ARG A 216 11.20 17.38 -7.56
CA ARG A 216 11.48 17.37 -8.99
C ARG A 216 12.98 17.37 -9.24
N LEU A 217 13.42 16.57 -10.21
CA LEU A 217 14.84 16.32 -10.49
C LEU A 217 15.47 17.37 -11.40
N ASP A 218 14.66 18.20 -12.05
CA ASP A 218 15.12 19.33 -12.84
C ASP A 218 15.56 20.46 -11.90
N ARG A 219 16.87 20.70 -11.88
CA ARG A 219 17.50 21.80 -11.13
C ARG A 219 16.89 23.13 -11.61
N GLY A 220 15.97 23.68 -10.83
CA GLY A 220 15.41 25.02 -11.08
C GLY A 220 13.88 25.11 -11.08
N GLN A 221 13.13 24.00 -11.14
CA GLN A 221 11.69 24.06 -10.89
C GLN A 221 11.40 23.98 -9.39
N GLN A 222 10.56 24.91 -8.91
CA GLN A 222 9.98 24.81 -7.58
C GLN A 222 9.13 23.53 -7.53
N THR A 223 9.30 22.72 -6.49
CA THR A 223 8.49 21.52 -6.32
C THR A 223 7.04 21.96 -5.99
N PRO A 224 6.03 21.62 -6.81
CA PRO A 224 4.67 22.06 -6.55
C PRO A 224 4.05 21.25 -5.41
N CYS A 225 3.24 21.90 -4.58
CA CYS A 225 2.43 21.24 -3.59
C CYS A 225 1.41 20.29 -4.27
N PRO A 226 1.28 19.02 -3.86
CA PRO A 226 0.34 18.10 -4.48
C PRO A 226 -1.12 18.51 -4.26
N ARG A 227 -1.40 19.31 -3.21
CA ARG A 227 -2.77 19.66 -2.83
C ARG A 227 -3.30 20.95 -3.47
N CYS A 228 -2.49 22.01 -3.53
CA CYS A 228 -2.93 23.31 -4.07
C CYS A 228 -2.09 23.75 -5.27
N HIS A 229 -1.13 22.94 -5.70
CA HIS A 229 -0.21 23.23 -6.80
C HIS A 229 0.68 24.48 -6.60
N GLY A 230 0.56 25.17 -5.47
CA GLY A 230 1.41 26.28 -5.10
C GLY A 230 2.87 25.87 -4.91
N ALA A 231 3.78 26.80 -5.14
CA ALA A 231 5.21 26.57 -5.03
C ALA A 231 5.66 26.18 -3.61
N LEU A 232 6.49 25.14 -3.50
CA LEU A 232 7.23 24.83 -2.29
C LEU A 232 8.68 25.28 -2.41
N ARG A 233 9.14 25.99 -1.39
CA ARG A 233 10.55 26.28 -1.13
C ARG A 233 11.12 25.15 -0.30
N VAL A 234 12.23 24.58 -0.78
CA VAL A 234 12.90 23.42 -0.19
C VAL A 234 14.40 23.54 -0.45
N ASP A 235 15.20 23.10 0.51
CA ASP A 235 16.63 22.87 0.35
C ASP A 235 16.84 21.52 -0.37
N LEU A 236 17.04 21.56 -1.69
CA LEU A 236 17.22 20.36 -2.50
C LEU A 236 18.54 19.64 -2.20
N ASP A 237 19.58 20.36 -1.78
CA ASP A 237 20.86 19.75 -1.42
C ASP A 237 20.66 18.87 -0.18
N ARG A 238 19.97 19.40 0.85
CA ARG A 238 19.55 18.59 2.01
C ARG A 238 18.67 17.41 1.62
N VAL A 239 17.72 17.57 0.70
CA VAL A 239 16.89 16.44 0.20
C VAL A 239 17.78 15.35 -0.38
N PHE A 240 18.75 15.72 -1.21
CA PHE A 240 19.60 14.77 -1.91
C PHE A 240 20.67 14.12 -1.03
N GLU A 241 21.13 14.81 0.02
CA GLU A 241 22.05 14.27 1.03
C GLU A 241 21.31 13.39 2.05
N ALA A 242 20.27 13.91 2.69
CA ALA A 242 19.57 13.25 3.79
C ALA A 242 18.38 12.36 3.35
N GLY A 243 18.00 12.43 2.06
CA GLY A 243 16.84 11.75 1.49
C GLY A 243 15.52 12.51 1.65
N TRP A 244 15.49 13.58 2.47
CA TRP A 244 14.33 14.43 2.66
C TRP A 244 14.71 15.79 3.27
N ALA A 245 13.82 16.78 3.12
CA ALA A 245 13.91 18.06 3.82
C ALA A 245 12.52 18.64 4.09
N PRO A 246 12.35 19.46 5.15
CA PRO A 246 11.14 20.25 5.32
C PRO A 246 10.98 21.24 4.15
N ALA A 247 9.74 21.53 3.81
CA ALA A 247 9.39 22.48 2.77
C ALA A 247 8.30 23.43 3.24
N HIS A 248 8.31 24.63 2.66
CA HIS A 248 7.38 25.71 3.02
C HIS A 248 6.78 26.32 1.77
N HIS A 249 5.52 26.75 1.84
CA HIS A 249 4.90 27.46 0.74
C HIS A 249 5.63 28.78 0.44
N GLY A 250 5.87 29.06 -0.84
CA GLY A 250 6.26 30.38 -1.31
C GLY A 250 5.11 31.39 -1.13
N MET A 251 5.44 32.64 -0.82
CA MET A 251 4.46 33.73 -0.77
C MET A 251 3.86 34.00 -2.17
N PRO A 252 2.60 34.48 -2.25
CA PRO A 252 1.69 34.76 -1.13
C PRO A 252 0.94 33.52 -0.61
N LEU A 253 0.74 33.46 0.71
CA LEU A 253 0.01 32.39 1.39
C LEU A 253 -1.51 32.61 1.27
N GLY A 254 -2.10 32.31 0.12
CA GLY A 254 -3.55 32.46 -0.11
C GLY A 254 -4.40 31.29 0.42
N ASP A 255 -3.84 30.08 0.44
CA ASP A 255 -4.60 28.85 0.68
C ASP A 255 -4.37 28.25 2.07
N PRO A 256 -5.38 27.58 2.69
CA PRO A 256 -5.21 26.83 3.95
C PRO A 256 -4.09 25.77 3.93
N CYS A 257 -3.65 25.37 2.74
CA CYS A 257 -2.52 24.47 2.55
C CYS A 257 -1.18 25.08 3.00
N ALA A 258 -1.05 26.41 2.95
CA ALA A 258 0.11 27.18 3.42
C ALA A 258 0.47 26.92 4.88
N LEU A 259 -0.53 26.62 5.72
CA LEU A 259 -0.37 26.42 7.17
C LEU A 259 -0.07 24.97 7.55
N ARG A 260 0.03 24.06 6.57
CA ARG A 260 0.42 22.67 6.80
C ARG A 260 1.93 22.49 6.65
N GLY A 261 2.49 21.58 7.43
CA GLY A 261 3.85 21.11 7.20
C GLY A 261 3.95 20.35 5.88
N HIS A 262 5.04 20.56 5.14
CA HIS A 262 5.38 19.81 3.95
C HIS A 262 6.77 19.19 4.12
N ALA A 263 6.94 17.98 3.62
CA ALA A 263 8.24 17.34 3.51
C ALA A 263 8.45 16.91 2.06
N VAL A 264 9.60 17.27 1.53
CA VAL A 264 10.03 16.86 0.19
C VAL A 264 11.05 15.75 0.32
N ILE A 265 10.97 14.77 -0.56
CA ILE A 265 11.74 13.53 -0.49
C ILE A 265 12.41 13.24 -1.83
N ASP A 266 13.61 12.65 -1.80
CA ASP A 266 14.47 12.34 -2.95
C ASP A 266 13.94 11.18 -3.84
N PRO A 267 13.32 11.44 -5.00
CA PRO A 267 12.75 10.36 -5.81
C PRO A 267 13.82 9.43 -6.41
N ARG A 268 15.11 9.77 -6.39
CA ARG A 268 16.21 8.90 -6.89
C ARG A 268 16.37 7.63 -6.05
N ARG A 269 15.75 7.60 -4.87
CA ARG A 269 15.71 6.43 -3.98
C ARG A 269 14.60 5.44 -4.36
N LEU A 270 13.70 5.80 -5.28
CA LEU A 270 12.59 4.99 -5.75
C LEU A 270 12.93 4.33 -7.09
N PRO A 271 12.22 3.25 -7.49
CA PRO A 271 12.39 2.69 -8.82
C PRO A 271 11.98 3.70 -9.89
N GLU A 272 12.75 3.73 -10.97
CA GLU A 272 12.34 4.43 -12.18
C GLU A 272 11.08 3.77 -12.77
N PRO A 273 10.16 4.56 -13.36
CA PRO A 273 9.09 4.02 -14.17
C PRO A 273 9.65 3.10 -15.24
N ALA A 274 9.00 1.96 -15.49
CA ALA A 274 9.28 1.19 -16.69
C ALA A 274 9.10 2.15 -17.89
N ALA A 275 10.13 2.31 -18.73
CA ALA A 275 10.03 3.16 -19.90
C ALA A 275 8.81 2.72 -20.73
N CYS A 276 7.91 3.67 -21.03
CA CYS A 276 6.84 3.42 -21.99
C CYS A 276 7.52 3.17 -23.35
N SER A 277 7.72 1.90 -23.71
CA SER A 277 8.12 1.46 -25.04
C SER A 277 6.95 1.55 -26.01
#